data_AF-A0A2N2CEK1-F1
#
_entry.id   AF-A0A2N2CEK1-F1
#
_cell.length_a   1.000
_cell.length_b   1.000
_cell.length_c   1.000
_cell.angle_alpha   90.00
_cell.angle_beta   90.00
_cell.angle_gamma   90.00
#
_symmetry.space_group_name_H-M   'P 1'
#
loop_
_entity.id
_entity.type
_entity.pdbx_description
1 polymer ?
#
loop_
_entity_poly.entity_id
_entity_poly.type
_entity_poly.pdbx_seq_one_letter_code
_entity_poly.pdbx_strand_id
1 'polypeptide(L)'
;MASLDFLLNTQYNKGYFDMIGNEGWYHKGKEKALYSQQPVDAGAMTETCILAMELTGDQKYLEMAYAAFQWYLGRNLQGKSLFNPLIGSCSDGLDPDGPNENRGAESTISYVLAQCALYRWELIGSINDSVLSAPKLYDGGAKIQLEKALESAHR
;
A
#
# COMPACT_ATOMS: atom_id res chain seq x y z
N MET A 1 -6.52 -15.86 -1.62
CA MET A 1 -5.95 -14.89 -0.66
C MET A 1 -6.10 -15.29 0.81
N ALA A 2 -6.38 -16.57 1.12
CA ALA A 2 -6.67 -17.01 2.49
C ALA A 2 -5.60 -16.66 3.54
N SER A 3 -4.31 -16.74 3.19
CA SER A 3 -3.22 -16.37 4.10
C SER A 3 -3.20 -14.87 4.41
N LEU A 4 -3.45 -14.02 3.41
CA LEU A 4 -3.54 -12.57 3.61
C LEU A 4 -4.78 -12.22 4.42
N ASP A 5 -5.94 -12.81 4.08
CA ASP A 5 -7.19 -12.62 4.82
C ASP A 5 -7.02 -13.00 6.30
N PHE A 6 -6.26 -14.06 6.60
CA PHE A 6 -5.92 -14.43 7.97
C PHE A 6 -5.12 -13.32 8.69
N LEU A 7 -4.10 -12.75 8.05
CA LEU A 7 -3.31 -11.66 8.64
C LEU A 7 -4.15 -10.40 8.87
N LEU A 8 -4.99 -10.04 7.90
CA LEU A 8 -5.90 -8.90 8.00
C LEU A 8 -6.87 -9.07 9.18
N ASN A 9 -7.53 -10.23 9.28
CA ASN A 9 -8.44 -10.52 10.40
C ASN A 9 -7.74 -10.59 11.76
N THR A 10 -6.44 -10.88 11.78
CA THR A 10 -5.65 -10.94 13.02
C THR A 10 -5.20 -9.56 13.48
N GLN A 11 -4.79 -8.69 12.55
CA GLN A 11 -4.09 -7.43 12.86
C GLN A 11 -4.98 -6.20 12.70
N TYR A 12 -6.01 -6.23 11.86
CA TYR A 12 -6.93 -5.11 11.69
C TYR A 12 -8.14 -5.26 12.61
N ASN A 13 -8.19 -4.43 13.65
CA ASN A 13 -9.31 -4.41 14.59
C ASN A 13 -9.56 -2.98 15.08
N LYS A 14 -10.77 -2.70 15.58
CA LYS A 14 -11.15 -1.37 16.12
C LYS A 14 -10.91 -0.20 15.15
N GLY A 15 -10.86 -0.50 13.85
CA GLY A 15 -10.66 0.49 12.80
C GLY A 15 -9.21 0.93 12.60
N TYR A 16 -8.20 0.19 13.08
CA TYR A 16 -6.79 0.44 12.80
C TYR A 16 -5.99 -0.87 12.76
N PHE A 17 -4.76 -0.82 12.23
CA PHE A 17 -3.85 -1.94 12.35
C PHE A 17 -3.17 -1.93 13.71
N ASP A 18 -3.40 -2.99 14.47
CA ASP A 18 -2.70 -3.28 15.70
C ASP A 18 -1.68 -4.37 15.37
N MET A 19 -0.51 -3.98 14.87
CA MET A 19 0.51 -4.91 14.40
C MET A 19 1.03 -5.79 15.55
N ILE A 20 1.57 -6.95 15.20
CA ILE A 20 2.17 -7.84 16.20
C ILE A 20 3.52 -7.25 16.60
N GLY A 21 3.69 -6.97 17.88
CA GLY A 21 4.96 -6.55 18.46
C GLY A 21 6.06 -7.59 18.31
N ASN A 22 7.32 -7.18 18.34
CA ASN A 22 8.45 -8.09 18.16
C ASN A 22 8.93 -8.79 19.46
N GLU A 23 8.23 -8.61 20.58
CA GLU A 23 8.48 -9.32 21.85
C GLU A 23 7.98 -10.78 21.80
N GLY A 24 8.70 -11.62 21.05
CA GLY A 24 8.42 -13.05 20.93
C GLY A 24 7.42 -13.40 19.82
N TRP A 25 7.04 -14.68 19.77
CA TRP A 25 6.16 -15.20 18.72
C TRP A 25 4.68 -15.07 19.09
N TYR A 26 3.88 -14.61 18.14
CA TYR A 26 2.43 -14.74 18.25
C TYR A 26 1.98 -16.17 18.00
N HIS A 27 1.43 -16.81 19.03
CA HIS A 27 0.88 -18.16 18.95
C HIS A 27 -0.65 -18.13 18.83
N LYS A 28 -1.20 -19.04 18.01
CA LYS A 28 -2.65 -19.14 17.79
C LYS A 28 -3.40 -19.29 19.12
N GLY A 29 -4.37 -18.41 19.36
CA GLY A 29 -5.21 -18.42 20.57
C GLY A 29 -4.52 -17.88 21.81
N LYS A 30 -3.33 -17.28 21.68
CA LYS A 30 -2.63 -16.55 22.74
C LYS A 30 -2.74 -15.04 22.50
N GLU A 31 -2.23 -14.28 23.44
CA GLU A 31 -2.09 -12.83 23.28
C GLU A 31 -0.86 -12.53 22.41
N LYS A 32 -1.01 -11.55 21.51
CA LYS A 32 0.11 -11.01 20.74
C LYS A 32 0.86 -9.99 21.58
N ALA A 33 2.16 -9.82 21.31
CA ALA A 33 2.89 -8.66 21.80
C ALA A 33 2.24 -7.37 21.28
N LEU A 34 2.03 -6.40 22.17
CA LEU A 34 1.35 -5.15 21.83
C LEU A 34 2.31 -4.06 21.34
N TYR A 35 3.57 -4.11 21.77
CA TYR A 35 4.55 -3.03 21.57
C TYR A 35 5.79 -3.52 20.85
N SER A 36 6.66 -2.56 20.49
CA SER A 36 7.74 -2.77 19.54
C SER A 36 7.21 -3.28 18.19
N GLN A 37 6.06 -2.71 17.80
CA GLN A 37 5.48 -2.86 16.46
C GLN A 37 6.39 -2.14 15.47
N GLN A 38 6.72 -2.76 14.34
CA GLN A 38 7.75 -2.24 13.45
C GLN A 38 7.19 -1.60 12.17
N PRO A 39 7.82 -0.51 11.68
CA PRO A 39 7.56 0.10 10.38
C PRO A 39 7.48 -0.90 9.22
N VAL A 40 8.36 -1.90 9.19
CA VAL A 40 8.42 -2.89 8.11
C VAL A 40 7.14 -3.71 7.96
N ASP A 41 6.44 -3.98 9.06
CA ASP A 41 5.17 -4.72 9.01
C ASP A 41 4.06 -3.89 8.36
N ALA A 42 3.99 -2.59 8.68
CA ALA A 42 3.06 -1.65 8.04
C ALA A 42 3.37 -1.47 6.56
N GLY A 43 4.64 -1.40 6.19
CA GLY A 43 5.06 -1.25 4.80
C GLY A 43 4.73 -2.48 3.98
N ALA A 44 5.14 -3.65 4.45
CA ALA A 44 4.86 -4.91 3.78
C ALA A 44 3.34 -5.18 3.66
N MET A 45 2.56 -4.86 4.69
CA MET A 45 1.10 -4.98 4.62
C MET A 45 0.49 -4.05 3.57
N THR A 46 0.96 -2.80 3.50
CA THR A 46 0.52 -1.83 2.49
C THR A 46 0.78 -2.34 1.07
N GLU A 47 2.03 -2.73 0.79
CA GLU A 47 2.44 -3.22 -0.53
C GLU A 47 1.73 -4.52 -0.92
N THR A 48 1.60 -5.46 0.03
CA THR A 48 0.90 -6.73 -0.21
C THR A 48 -0.57 -6.51 -0.52
N CYS A 49 -1.23 -5.59 0.19
CA CYS A 49 -2.63 -5.27 -0.05
C CYS A 49 -2.84 -4.55 -1.38
N ILE A 50 -1.93 -3.67 -1.80
CA ILE A 50 -1.98 -3.08 -3.15
C ILE A 50 -1.82 -4.15 -4.22
N LEU A 51 -0.86 -5.05 -4.08
CA LEU A 51 -0.68 -6.15 -5.02
C LEU A 51 -1.90 -7.08 -5.06
N ALA A 52 -2.52 -7.37 -3.91
CA ALA A 52 -3.73 -8.18 -3.84
C ALA A 52 -4.91 -7.49 -4.55
N MET A 53 -5.07 -6.17 -4.39
CA MET A 53 -6.05 -5.40 -5.15
C MET A 53 -5.78 -5.49 -6.66
N GLU A 54 -4.54 -5.30 -7.10
CA GLU A 54 -4.16 -5.37 -8.52
C GLU A 54 -4.47 -6.73 -9.15
N LEU A 55 -4.22 -7.82 -8.41
CA LEU A 55 -4.40 -9.18 -8.92
C LEU A 55 -5.85 -9.67 -8.88
N THR A 56 -6.66 -9.15 -7.95
CA THR A 56 -8.01 -9.69 -7.68
C THR A 56 -9.15 -8.73 -8.03
N GLY A 57 -8.88 -7.43 -8.09
CA GLY A 57 -9.89 -6.37 -8.21
C GLY A 57 -10.78 -6.21 -6.97
N ASP A 58 -10.49 -6.90 -5.87
CA ASP A 58 -11.30 -6.83 -4.64
C ASP A 58 -10.93 -5.60 -3.81
N GLN A 59 -11.83 -4.62 -3.82
CA GLN A 59 -11.68 -3.30 -3.22
C GLN A 59 -11.30 -3.33 -1.73
N LYS A 60 -11.66 -4.40 -1.01
CA LYS A 60 -11.31 -4.56 0.41
C LYS A 60 -9.80 -4.45 0.64
N TYR A 61 -8.98 -4.94 -0.31
CA TYR A 61 -7.53 -4.88 -0.14
C TYR A 61 -7.00 -3.46 -0.30
N LEU A 62 -7.60 -2.64 -1.17
CA LEU A 62 -7.21 -1.24 -1.25
C LEU A 62 -7.53 -0.50 0.06
N GLU A 63 -8.70 -0.76 0.64
CA GLU A 63 -9.06 -0.20 1.95
C GLU A 63 -8.06 -0.60 3.04
N MET A 64 -7.62 -1.87 3.03
CA MET A 64 -6.62 -2.37 3.97
C MET A 64 -5.23 -1.80 3.71
N ALA A 65 -4.85 -1.54 2.46
CA ALA A 65 -3.59 -0.88 2.13
C ALA A 65 -3.54 0.53 2.73
N TYR A 66 -4.60 1.33 2.54
CA TYR A 66 -4.69 2.66 3.15
C TYR A 66 -4.69 2.58 4.67
N ALA A 67 -5.44 1.65 5.26
CA ALA A 67 -5.49 1.50 6.71
C ALA A 67 -4.12 1.10 7.29
N ALA A 68 -3.37 0.23 6.61
CA ALA A 68 -2.01 -0.16 7.01
C ALA A 68 -1.06 1.03 6.94
N PHE A 69 -1.10 1.81 5.85
CA PHE A 69 -0.27 3.00 5.70
C PHE A 69 -0.59 4.08 6.76
N GLN A 70 -1.86 4.25 7.12
CA GLN A 70 -2.26 5.21 8.15
C GLN A 70 -1.68 4.90 9.54
N TRP A 71 -1.19 3.68 9.78
CA TRP A 71 -0.47 3.33 10.99
C TRP A 71 0.75 4.25 11.22
N TYR A 72 1.52 4.55 10.17
CA TYR A 72 2.64 5.49 10.24
C TYR A 72 2.23 6.91 10.65
N LEU A 73 0.99 7.29 10.30
CA LEU A 73 0.44 8.63 10.48
C LEU A 73 -0.31 8.78 11.80
N GLY A 74 -0.31 7.75 12.65
CA GLY A 74 -0.93 7.78 13.98
C GLY A 74 -2.27 7.07 14.07
N ARG A 75 -2.78 6.45 13.00
CA ARG A 75 -3.92 5.53 13.11
C ARG A 75 -3.45 4.16 13.60
N ASN A 76 -3.00 4.13 14.85
CA ASN A 76 -2.39 2.98 15.51
C ASN A 76 -2.83 2.92 16.98
N LEU A 77 -2.31 1.92 17.71
CA LEU A 77 -2.65 1.65 19.11
C LEU A 77 -2.58 2.88 20.04
N GLN A 78 -1.66 3.81 19.80
CA GLN A 78 -1.44 4.97 20.66
C GLN A 78 -1.91 6.30 20.08
N GLY A 79 -2.40 6.34 18.84
CA GLY A 79 -2.78 7.61 18.22
C GLY A 79 -1.58 8.52 17.87
N LYS A 80 -0.36 7.99 17.80
CA LYS A 80 0.89 8.77 17.64
C LYS A 80 1.54 8.52 16.29
N SER A 81 1.87 9.58 15.56
CA SER A 81 2.59 9.48 14.28
C SER A 81 4.03 8.97 14.49
N LEU A 82 4.44 8.01 13.67
CA LEU A 82 5.84 7.56 13.58
C LEU A 82 6.61 8.33 12.51
N PHE A 83 5.92 8.83 11.48
CA PHE A 83 6.55 9.65 10.46
C PHE A 83 6.60 11.13 10.87
N ASN A 84 7.77 11.75 10.71
CA ASN A 84 7.97 13.18 10.88
C ASN A 84 8.20 13.84 9.50
N PRO A 85 7.22 14.60 8.98
CA PRO A 85 7.31 15.21 7.66
C PRO A 85 8.31 16.37 7.59
N LEU A 86 8.66 17.01 8.71
CA LEU A 86 9.59 18.15 8.72
C LEU A 86 11.00 17.73 8.34
N ILE A 87 11.41 16.53 8.79
CA ILE A 87 12.75 16.00 8.58
C ILE A 87 12.76 14.73 7.72
N GLY A 88 11.59 14.29 7.24
CA GLY A 88 11.44 13.14 6.35
C GLY A 88 11.91 11.82 6.96
N SER A 89 11.72 11.60 8.26
CA SER A 89 12.17 10.38 8.95
C SER A 89 11.03 9.62 9.63
N CYS A 90 11.16 8.30 9.71
CA CYS A 90 10.25 7.43 10.45
C CYS A 90 10.94 6.91 11.72
N SER A 91 10.22 6.90 12.84
CA SER A 91 10.61 6.19 14.06
C SER A 91 10.68 4.68 13.83
N ASP A 92 11.59 4.00 14.54
CA ASP A 92 11.89 2.56 14.37
C ASP A 92 10.87 1.59 14.96
N GLY A 93 9.92 2.11 15.73
CA GLY A 93 8.87 1.29 16.30
C GLY A 93 7.89 2.09 17.13
N LEU A 94 6.83 1.40 17.56
CA LEU A 94 5.87 1.90 18.54
C LEU A 94 6.04 1.11 19.85
N ASP A 95 6.74 1.71 20.80
CA ASP A 95 7.05 1.16 22.11
C ASP A 95 6.03 1.63 23.17
N PRO A 96 6.01 1.07 24.40
CA PRO A 96 5.02 1.43 25.42
C PRO A 96 4.89 2.94 25.67
N ASP A 97 6.00 3.67 25.62
CA ASP A 97 6.07 5.11 25.86
C ASP A 97 5.73 5.96 24.61
N GLY A 98 5.67 5.34 23.42
CA GLY A 98 5.35 6.01 22.16
C GLY A 98 6.27 5.60 21.01
N PRO A 99 6.30 6.40 19.92
CA PRO A 99 7.24 6.20 18.83
C PRO A 99 8.68 6.21 19.35
N ASN A 100 9.45 5.21 18.93
CA ASN A 100 10.86 5.11 19.26
C ASN A 100 11.61 6.38 18.78
N GLU A 101 12.54 6.88 19.59
CA GLU A 101 13.33 8.05 19.24
C GLU A 101 14.35 7.76 18.13
N ASN A 102 14.77 6.50 18.00
CA ASN A 102 15.63 6.04 16.91
C ASN A 102 14.87 6.11 15.58
N ARG A 103 15.60 6.58 14.56
CA ARG A 103 15.10 6.86 13.21
C ARG A 103 16.03 6.21 12.20
N GLY A 104 16.05 4.89 12.22
CA GLY A 104 16.81 4.06 11.31
C GLY A 104 16.41 4.30 9.84
N ALA A 105 17.37 4.04 8.96
CA ALA A 105 17.16 4.14 7.52
C ALA A 105 16.10 3.15 7.04
N GLU A 106 16.07 1.95 7.60
CA GLU A 106 15.09 0.90 7.28
C GLU A 106 13.65 1.38 7.42
N SER A 107 13.32 2.00 8.55
CA SER A 107 11.99 2.52 8.86
C SER A 107 11.57 3.62 7.89
N THR A 108 12.49 4.50 7.55
CA THR A 108 12.25 5.58 6.60
C THR A 108 12.06 5.03 5.18
N ILE A 109 12.88 4.07 4.76
CA ILE A 109 12.74 3.39 3.47
C ILE A 109 11.40 2.65 3.41
N SER A 110 11.03 1.93 4.48
CA SER A 110 9.76 1.21 4.57
C SER A 110 8.56 2.14 4.37
N TYR A 111 8.54 3.29 5.06
CA TYR A 111 7.53 4.32 4.86
C TYR A 111 7.47 4.81 3.41
N VAL A 112 8.63 5.15 2.82
CA VAL A 112 8.71 5.70 1.46
C VAL A 112 8.23 4.67 0.43
N LEU A 113 8.63 3.40 0.55
CA LEU A 113 8.17 2.32 -0.33
C LEU A 113 6.64 2.15 -0.27
N ALA A 114 6.09 2.14 0.94
CA ALA A 114 4.64 2.05 1.15
C ALA A 114 3.90 3.25 0.53
N GLN A 115 4.44 4.46 0.70
CA GLN A 115 3.88 5.67 0.09
C GLN A 115 3.94 5.61 -1.45
N CYS A 116 5.07 5.18 -2.00
CA CYS A 116 5.23 5.00 -3.45
C CYS A 116 4.26 3.96 -4.01
N ALA A 117 3.98 2.87 -3.28
CA ALA A 117 3.01 1.86 -3.69
C ALA A 117 1.59 2.44 -3.82
N LEU A 118 1.16 3.25 -2.83
CA LEU A 118 -0.14 3.94 -2.89
C LEU A 118 -0.19 4.97 -4.03
N TYR A 119 0.83 5.81 -4.17
CA TYR A 119 0.87 6.82 -5.22
C TYR A 119 0.87 6.18 -6.62
N ARG A 120 1.58 5.06 -6.79
CA ARG A 120 1.58 4.31 -8.04
C ARG A 120 0.16 3.84 -8.40
N TRP A 121 -0.58 3.32 -7.43
CA TRP A 121 -1.97 2.92 -7.64
C TRP A 121 -2.86 4.10 -8.04
N GLU A 122 -2.78 5.22 -7.32
CA GLU A 122 -3.58 6.42 -7.59
C GLU A 122 -3.28 7.06 -8.95
N LEU A 123 -2.00 7.11 -9.33
CA LEU A 123 -1.57 7.62 -10.64
C LEU A 123 -2.04 6.73 -11.78
N ILE A 124 -1.93 5.39 -11.65
CA ILE A 124 -2.42 4.45 -12.67
C ILE A 124 -3.94 4.57 -12.81
N GLY A 125 -4.68 4.66 -11.71
CA GLY A 125 -6.12 4.88 -11.73
C GLY A 125 -6.48 6.16 -12.50
N SER A 126 -5.81 7.28 -12.17
CA SER A 126 -6.01 8.57 -12.83
C SER A 126 -5.69 8.53 -14.33
N ILE A 127 -4.63 7.80 -14.73
CA ILE A 127 -4.28 7.61 -16.14
C ILE A 127 -5.35 6.78 -16.84
N ASN A 128 -5.78 5.66 -16.26
CA ASN A 128 -6.81 4.80 -16.86
C ASN A 128 -8.13 5.56 -17.04
N ASP A 129 -8.56 6.33 -16.04
CA ASP A 129 -9.74 7.18 -16.14
C ASP A 129 -9.58 8.24 -17.23
N SER A 130 -8.40 8.86 -17.35
CA SER A 130 -8.12 9.83 -18.42
C SER A 130 -8.11 9.20 -19.82
N VAL A 131 -7.62 7.96 -19.96
CA VAL A 131 -7.58 7.20 -21.22
C VAL A 131 -8.96 6.71 -21.63
N LEU A 132 -9.78 6.27 -20.67
CA LEU A 132 -11.15 5.81 -20.90
C LEU A 132 -12.14 6.97 -21.14
N SER A 133 -11.88 8.14 -20.55
CA SER A 133 -12.67 9.37 -20.76
C SER A 133 -12.20 10.23 -21.93
N ALA A 134 -11.00 9.98 -22.47
CA ALA A 134 -10.52 10.63 -23.68
C ALA A 134 -11.48 10.32 -24.84
N PRO A 135 -11.89 11.31 -25.65
CA PRO A 135 -12.61 11.06 -26.89
C PRO A 135 -11.83 10.03 -27.70
N LYS A 136 -12.48 8.97 -28.20
CA LYS A 136 -11.84 8.06 -29.15
C LYS A 136 -11.37 8.87 -30.35
N LEU A 137 -10.09 9.22 -30.37
CA LEU A 137 -9.47 10.01 -31.45
C LEU A 137 -9.34 9.21 -32.75
N TYR A 138 -9.70 7.92 -32.74
CA TYR A 138 -9.68 7.05 -33.90
C TYR A 138 -10.96 6.21 -33.96
N ASP A 139 -11.83 6.52 -34.92
CA ASP A 139 -12.72 5.52 -35.49
C ASP A 139 -11.87 4.54 -36.34
N GLY A 140 -12.28 3.28 -36.42
CA GLY A 140 -11.51 2.23 -37.11
C GLY A 140 -11.29 2.45 -38.61
N GLY A 141 -11.78 3.53 -39.21
CA GLY A 141 -11.63 3.85 -40.63
C GLY A 141 -10.22 4.29 -41.02
N ALA A 142 -9.50 4.99 -40.15
CA ALA A 142 -8.15 5.51 -40.44
C ALA A 142 -7.10 4.38 -40.57
N LYS A 143 -7.26 3.28 -39.82
CA LYS A 143 -6.37 2.11 -39.90
C LYS A 143 -6.46 1.41 -41.25
N ILE A 144 -7.69 1.28 -41.79
CA ILE A 144 -7.94 0.62 -43.08
C ILE A 144 -7.36 1.43 -44.25
N GLN A 145 -7.34 2.76 -44.15
CA GLN A 145 -6.74 3.62 -45.17
C GLN A 145 -5.20 3.56 -45.17
N LEU A 146 -4.58 3.47 -43.98
CA LEU A 146 -3.13 3.31 -43.83
C LEU A 146 -2.64 1.95 -44.35
N GLU A 147 -3.35 0.87 -44.05
CA GLU A 147 -3.02 -0.48 -44.54
C GLU A 147 -3.15 -0.55 -46.08
N LYS A 148 -4.20 0.04 -46.66
CA LYS A 148 -4.35 0.15 -48.12
C LYS A 148 -3.26 0.99 -48.79
N ALA A 149 -2.85 2.09 -48.16
CA ALA A 149 -1.76 2.93 -48.67
C ALA A 149 -0.41 2.19 -48.66
N LEU A 150 -0.15 1.41 -47.61
CA LEU A 150 1.06 0.58 -47.49
C LEU A 150 1.08 -0.58 -48.50
N GLU A 151 -0.05 -1.22 -48.78
CA GLU A 151 -0.14 -2.26 -49.82
C GLU A 151 0.04 -1.71 -51.24
N SER A 152 -0.42 -0.47 -51.49
CA SER A 152 -0.23 0.18 -52.80
C SER A 152 1.21 0.64 -53.06
N ALA A 153 2.02 0.80 -52.02
CA ALA A 153 3.43 1.21 -52.13
C ALA A 153 4.40 0.03 -52.37
N HIS A 154 3.91 -1.21 -52.30
CA HIS A 154 4.70 -2.44 -52.51
C HIS A 154 4.38 -3.15 -53.84
N ARG A 155 3.73 -2.47 -54.80
CA ARG A 155 3.58 -2.90 -56.20
C ARG A 155 4.25 -1.89 -57.12
#